data_AF-A0A7R9IW38-F1
#
_entry.id   AF-A0A7R9IW38-F1
#
_cell.length_a   1.000
_cell.length_b   1.000
_cell.length_c   1.000
_cell.angle_alpha   90.00
_cell.angle_beta   90.00
_cell.angle_gamma   90.00
#
_symmetry.space_group_name_H-M   'P 1'
#
loop_
_entity.id
_entity.type
_entity.pdbx_description
1 polymer ?
#
loop_
_entity_poly.entity_id
_entity_poly.type
_entity_poly.pdbx_seq_one_letter_code
_entity_poly.pdbx_strand_id
1 'polypeptide(L)'
;MRESRKPTLSTLDLDSSLNFLIGSLVYFEGLFICILMSFLVIFSYHQGLFVLLRSCPRSFTFGEACVVMQAFILFLYSSVANLYVEFSKEFPNDCVDTTTIILQVGLLGVALICATVYSFMSLRSPPAFYTTVFVVSAGNCFLYDCQIVLVVYWIVCSVVAILAVTTQVKVGEHASTRVRKYFHLLALAVFIPGILLRFCLLYLASGVVLALFVILEIMRVLHMPPLGSVLNEGFTAFVDEKDCGTLALTPLYLLVGCSLPLWLHPLGQWGPTLHLLSGLLAVGVGDTAASVVGSRYGHYNWPESNKTIEGTLACIISQLVVVMVLAILGFMENSLGSFLKATIAIVGTSLVEAKTDQVDNLALPLITYILLVAQS
;
A
#
# COMPACT_ATOMS: atom_id res chain seq x y z
N MET A 1 -79.14 26.54 15.09
CA MET A 1 -78.43 25.31 15.47
C MET A 1 -76.94 25.60 15.41
N ARG A 2 -76.28 25.69 16.58
CA ARG A 2 -74.82 25.66 16.71
C ARG A 2 -74.39 24.20 16.69
N GLU A 3 -73.45 23.84 15.84
CA GLU A 3 -72.71 22.58 16.01
C GLU A 3 -71.23 22.84 15.80
N SER A 4 -70.48 22.75 16.89
CA SER A 4 -69.03 22.79 16.93
C SER A 4 -68.48 21.46 16.41
N ARG A 5 -67.67 21.47 15.35
CA ARG A 5 -66.82 20.32 15.04
C ARG A 5 -65.45 20.53 15.66
N LYS A 6 -65.16 19.74 16.70
CA LYS A 6 -63.83 19.52 17.28
C LYS A 6 -62.90 18.95 16.19
N PRO A 7 -61.61 19.29 16.18
CA PRO A 7 -60.64 18.54 15.38
C PRO A 7 -60.46 17.16 16.03
N THR A 8 -60.69 16.10 15.24
CA THR A 8 -60.33 14.72 15.56
C THR A 8 -58.82 14.58 15.55
N LEU A 9 -58.22 14.64 16.74
CA LEU A 9 -56.89 14.15 17.05
C LEU A 9 -56.95 12.61 17.04
N SER A 10 -56.37 11.92 16.05
CA SER A 10 -56.05 10.48 16.17
C SER A 10 -55.37 9.82 14.97
N THR A 11 -55.31 10.43 13.78
CA THR A 11 -54.69 9.76 12.61
C THR A 11 -53.34 10.34 12.18
N LEU A 12 -53.00 11.58 12.54
CA LEU A 12 -51.71 12.22 12.21
C LEU A 12 -50.58 11.93 13.21
N ASP A 13 -50.90 11.56 14.45
CA ASP A 13 -49.88 11.26 15.50
C ASP A 13 -49.41 9.79 15.51
N LEU A 14 -50.17 8.86 14.94
CA LEU A 14 -49.76 7.46 14.84
C LEU A 14 -48.68 7.23 13.77
N ASP A 15 -48.78 7.93 12.63
CA ASP A 15 -47.79 7.80 11.55
C ASP A 15 -46.45 8.44 11.93
N SER A 16 -46.45 9.53 12.70
CA SER A 16 -45.21 10.19 13.15
C SER A 16 -44.48 9.37 14.22
N SER A 17 -45.22 8.76 15.14
CA SER A 17 -44.68 7.89 16.19
C SER A 17 -44.20 6.54 15.67
N LEU A 18 -44.89 5.95 14.69
CA LEU A 18 -44.45 4.73 14.02
C LEU A 18 -43.19 4.96 13.17
N ASN A 19 -43.13 6.07 12.41
CA ASN A 19 -41.92 6.44 11.66
C ASN A 19 -40.75 6.79 12.58
N PHE A 20 -41.00 7.43 13.73
CA PHE A 20 -39.99 7.65 14.75
C PHE A 20 -39.52 6.35 15.39
N LEU A 21 -40.42 5.39 15.65
CA LEU A 21 -40.07 4.07 16.20
C LEU A 21 -39.27 3.23 15.20
N ILE A 22 -39.65 3.21 13.92
CA ILE A 22 -38.92 2.54 12.84
C ILE A 22 -37.56 3.23 12.62
N GLY A 23 -37.52 4.56 12.57
CA GLY A 23 -36.27 5.32 12.47
C GLY A 23 -35.35 5.10 13.67
N SER A 24 -35.92 5.02 14.87
CA SER A 24 -35.21 4.69 16.11
C SER A 24 -34.71 3.24 16.10
N LEU A 25 -35.53 2.27 15.67
CA LEU A 25 -35.13 0.87 15.52
C LEU A 25 -34.00 0.69 14.52
N VAL A 26 -34.10 1.31 13.34
CA VAL A 26 -33.02 1.31 12.33
C VAL A 26 -31.77 2.01 12.85
N TYR A 27 -31.92 3.11 13.60
CA TYR A 27 -30.81 3.82 14.23
C TYR A 27 -30.15 3.00 15.34
N PHE A 28 -30.93 2.30 16.18
CA PHE A 28 -30.44 1.43 17.24
C PHE A 28 -29.81 0.15 16.68
N GLU A 29 -30.38 -0.44 15.64
CA GLU A 29 -29.76 -1.56 14.91
C GLU A 29 -28.44 -1.11 14.27
N GLY A 30 -28.43 0.05 13.60
CA GLY A 30 -27.22 0.64 13.04
C GLY A 30 -26.16 0.93 14.10
N LEU A 31 -26.54 1.52 15.24
CA LEU A 31 -25.64 1.80 16.36
C LEU A 31 -25.09 0.52 16.99
N PHE A 32 -25.93 -0.49 17.20
CA PHE A 32 -25.51 -1.78 17.73
C PHE A 32 -24.51 -2.48 16.79
N ILE A 33 -24.80 -2.48 15.48
CA ILE A 33 -23.89 -3.02 14.46
C ILE A 33 -22.57 -2.25 14.47
N CYS A 34 -22.61 -0.91 14.54
CA CYS A 34 -21.39 -0.09 14.61
C CYS A 34 -20.56 -0.40 15.86
N ILE A 35 -21.19 -0.54 17.04
CA ILE A 35 -20.51 -0.89 18.29
C ILE A 35 -19.91 -2.30 18.19
N LEU A 36 -20.68 -3.27 17.71
CA LEU A 36 -20.23 -4.65 17.54
C LEU A 36 -19.04 -4.73 16.57
N MET A 37 -19.13 -4.08 15.41
CA MET A 37 -18.05 -4.05 14.42
C MET A 37 -16.81 -3.34 14.97
N SER A 38 -16.99 -2.23 15.69
CA SER A 38 -15.88 -1.53 16.35
C SER A 38 -15.19 -2.42 17.38
N PHE A 39 -15.96 -3.14 18.20
CA PHE A 39 -15.43 -4.11 19.16
C PHE A 39 -14.67 -5.24 18.45
N LEU A 40 -15.23 -5.82 17.38
CA LEU A 40 -14.58 -6.88 16.61
C LEU A 40 -13.26 -6.41 15.98
N VAL A 41 -13.23 -5.19 15.42
CA VAL A 41 -12.03 -4.58 14.83
C VAL A 41 -10.95 -4.39 15.90
N ILE A 42 -11.29 -3.78 17.04
CA ILE A 42 -10.34 -3.54 18.15
C ILE A 42 -9.83 -4.87 18.72
N PHE A 43 -10.73 -5.82 18.96
CA PHE A 43 -10.37 -7.13 19.49
C PHE A 43 -9.43 -7.88 18.52
N SER A 44 -9.79 -7.92 17.23
CA SER A 44 -8.97 -8.55 16.18
C SER A 44 -7.61 -7.87 16.05
N TYR A 45 -7.53 -6.55 16.23
CA TYR A 45 -6.27 -5.79 16.24
C TYR A 45 -5.36 -6.22 17.36
N HIS A 46 -5.86 -6.25 18.60
CA HIS A 46 -5.04 -6.66 19.73
C HIS A 46 -4.56 -8.11 19.59
N GLN A 47 -5.45 -9.04 19.25
CA GLN A 47 -5.07 -10.45 19.07
C GLN A 47 -4.09 -10.63 17.91
N GLY A 48 -4.37 -10.01 16.76
CA GLY A 48 -3.54 -10.09 15.57
C GLY A 48 -2.14 -9.53 15.81
N LEU A 49 -2.02 -8.39 16.52
CA LEU A 49 -0.73 -7.79 16.84
C LEU A 49 0.14 -8.72 17.70
N PHE A 50 -0.45 -9.36 18.72
CA PHE A 50 0.25 -10.34 19.55
C PHE A 50 0.69 -11.56 18.73
N VAL A 51 -0.17 -12.08 17.87
CA VAL A 51 0.17 -13.21 16.99
C VAL A 51 1.28 -12.85 16.01
N LEU A 52 1.22 -11.67 15.39
CA LEU A 52 2.20 -11.19 14.41
C LEU A 52 3.60 -11.09 15.04
N LEU A 53 3.71 -10.39 16.17
CA LEU A 53 4.98 -10.20 16.88
C LEU A 53 5.57 -11.52 17.41
N ARG A 54 4.71 -12.47 17.82
CA ARG A 54 5.16 -13.79 18.26
C ARG A 54 5.58 -14.70 17.11
N SER A 55 4.87 -14.63 15.98
CA SER A 55 5.10 -15.53 14.84
C SER A 55 6.28 -15.09 13.99
N CYS A 56 6.57 -13.79 13.94
CA CYS A 56 7.65 -13.19 13.16
C CYS A 56 8.62 -12.43 14.09
N PRO A 57 9.36 -13.12 14.98
CA PRO A 57 10.20 -12.48 15.97
C PRO A 57 11.30 -11.66 15.29
N ARG A 58 11.51 -10.43 15.80
CA ARG A 58 12.49 -9.44 15.31
C ARG A 58 12.27 -8.92 13.89
N SER A 59 11.24 -9.36 13.19
CA SER A 59 10.93 -8.84 11.84
C SER A 59 10.29 -7.47 11.86
N PHE A 60 9.56 -7.13 12.91
CA PHE A 60 8.91 -5.82 13.02
C PHE A 60 9.40 -5.08 14.25
N THR A 61 9.62 -3.78 14.11
CA THR A 61 9.47 -2.83 15.21
C THR A 61 8.01 -2.81 15.66
N PHE A 62 7.76 -2.33 16.88
CA PHE A 62 6.39 -2.20 17.36
C PHE A 62 5.52 -1.30 16.47
N GLY A 63 6.09 -0.20 15.97
CA GLY A 63 5.41 0.74 15.07
C GLY A 63 5.01 0.10 13.75
N GLU A 64 5.92 -0.62 13.10
CA GLU A 64 5.64 -1.34 11.85
C GLU A 64 4.57 -2.40 12.04
N ALA A 65 4.66 -3.19 13.11
CA ALA A 65 3.66 -4.22 13.41
C ALA A 65 2.26 -3.59 13.61
N CYS A 66 2.17 -2.43 14.28
CA CYS A 66 0.92 -1.70 14.41
C CYS A 66 0.36 -1.28 13.05
N VAL A 67 1.18 -0.66 12.19
CA VAL A 67 0.73 -0.19 10.87
C VAL A 67 0.30 -1.35 9.98
N VAL A 68 1.08 -2.43 9.92
CA VAL A 68 0.75 -3.63 9.14
C VAL A 68 -0.55 -4.27 9.64
N MET A 69 -0.72 -4.38 10.95
CA MET A 69 -1.93 -4.99 11.53
C MET A 69 -3.17 -4.12 11.31
N GLN A 70 -3.05 -2.79 11.44
CA GLN A 70 -4.12 -1.85 11.12
C GLN A 70 -4.53 -1.95 9.65
N ALA A 71 -3.55 -1.95 8.74
CA ALA A 71 -3.78 -2.07 7.30
C ALA A 71 -4.48 -3.40 6.96
N PHE A 72 -4.05 -4.51 7.56
CA PHE A 72 -4.68 -5.81 7.32
C PHE A 72 -6.13 -5.86 7.81
N ILE A 73 -6.44 -5.29 8.97
CA ILE A 73 -7.82 -5.28 9.48
C ILE A 73 -8.71 -4.35 8.66
N LEU A 74 -8.20 -3.19 8.27
CA LEU A 74 -8.91 -2.29 7.37
C LEU A 74 -9.20 -2.97 6.02
N PHE A 75 -8.22 -3.71 5.49
CA PHE A 75 -8.39 -4.52 4.28
C PHE A 75 -9.47 -5.60 4.45
N LEU A 76 -9.46 -6.36 5.56
CA LEU A 76 -10.49 -7.36 5.82
C LEU A 76 -11.88 -6.74 5.93
N TYR A 77 -12.00 -5.66 6.71
CA TYR A 77 -13.26 -4.94 6.88
C TYR A 77 -13.78 -4.40 5.53
N SER A 78 -12.91 -3.73 4.77
CA SER A 78 -13.25 -3.20 3.44
C SER A 78 -13.63 -4.31 2.46
N SER A 79 -12.96 -5.46 2.50
CA SER A 79 -13.28 -6.59 1.62
C SER A 79 -14.66 -7.16 1.92
N VAL A 80 -15.01 -7.33 3.20
CA VAL A 80 -16.35 -7.78 3.60
C VAL A 80 -17.42 -6.76 3.19
N ALA A 81 -17.17 -5.48 3.44
CA ALA A 81 -18.11 -4.42 3.09
C ALA A 81 -18.34 -4.32 1.57
N ASN A 82 -17.27 -4.33 0.78
CA ASN A 82 -17.34 -4.20 -0.68
C ASN A 82 -17.98 -5.44 -1.32
N LEU A 83 -17.64 -6.66 -0.86
CA LEU A 83 -18.29 -7.87 -1.35
C LEU A 83 -19.79 -7.88 -1.01
N TYR A 84 -20.17 -7.46 0.19
CA TYR A 84 -21.58 -7.34 0.58
C TYR A 84 -22.35 -6.33 -0.30
N VAL A 85 -21.74 -5.17 -0.56
CA VAL A 85 -22.31 -4.15 -1.46
C VAL A 85 -22.42 -4.68 -2.89
N GLU A 86 -21.42 -5.40 -3.39
CA GLU A 86 -21.45 -5.97 -4.74
C GLU A 86 -22.52 -7.07 -4.87
N PHE A 87 -22.68 -7.94 -3.87
CA PHE A 87 -23.76 -8.92 -3.83
C PHE A 87 -25.16 -8.28 -3.75
N SER A 88 -25.26 -7.00 -3.38
CA SER A 88 -26.54 -6.28 -3.26
C SER A 88 -26.79 -5.28 -4.40
N LYS A 89 -25.84 -5.05 -5.31
CA LYS A 89 -25.99 -4.18 -6.48
C LYS A 89 -25.98 -4.99 -7.79
N GLU A 90 -26.71 -4.49 -8.79
CA GLU A 90 -26.53 -4.92 -10.18
C GLU A 90 -25.33 -4.16 -10.78
N PHE A 91 -24.15 -4.78 -10.70
CA PHE A 91 -22.89 -4.46 -11.40
C PHE A 91 -22.04 -3.27 -10.89
N PRO A 92 -20.68 -3.40 -10.94
CA PRO A 92 -19.76 -2.31 -10.67
C PRO A 92 -19.81 -1.30 -11.83
N ASN A 93 -19.79 -0.01 -11.52
CA ASN A 93 -19.93 1.05 -12.53
C ASN A 93 -18.59 1.55 -13.10
N ASP A 94 -17.44 1.18 -12.51
CA ASP A 94 -16.12 1.71 -12.88
C ASP A 94 -15.00 0.64 -12.90
N CYS A 95 -13.92 0.90 -13.66
CA CYS A 95 -12.74 0.03 -13.77
C CYS A 95 -12.12 -0.24 -12.40
N VAL A 96 -12.08 0.78 -11.52
CA VAL A 96 -11.39 0.67 -10.24
C VAL A 96 -12.22 -0.12 -9.25
N ASP A 97 -13.55 0.02 -9.27
CA ASP A 97 -14.45 -0.80 -8.44
C ASP A 97 -14.25 -2.29 -8.75
N THR A 98 -14.34 -2.63 -10.04
CA THR A 98 -14.12 -4.01 -10.52
C THR A 98 -12.73 -4.53 -10.11
N THR A 99 -11.71 -3.70 -10.33
CA THR A 99 -10.32 -4.05 -9.99
C THR A 99 -10.14 -4.23 -8.47
N THR A 100 -10.80 -3.39 -7.66
CA THR A 100 -10.75 -3.46 -6.20
C THR A 100 -11.31 -4.79 -5.71
N ILE A 101 -12.47 -5.22 -6.23
CA ILE A 101 -13.06 -6.51 -5.87
C ILE A 101 -12.12 -7.67 -6.26
N ILE A 102 -11.56 -7.64 -7.47
CA ILE A 102 -10.62 -8.69 -7.93
C ILE A 102 -9.39 -8.73 -7.04
N LEU A 103 -8.82 -7.57 -6.69
CA LEU A 103 -7.67 -7.50 -5.79
C LEU A 103 -8.01 -8.00 -4.39
N GLN A 104 -9.17 -7.64 -3.85
CA GLN A 104 -9.62 -8.08 -2.54
C GLN A 104 -9.78 -9.61 -2.50
N VAL A 105 -10.44 -10.21 -3.50
CA VAL A 105 -10.58 -11.66 -3.59
C VAL A 105 -9.21 -12.35 -3.74
N GLY A 106 -8.35 -11.83 -4.62
CA GLY A 106 -7.01 -12.38 -4.84
C GLY A 106 -6.13 -12.33 -3.58
N LEU A 107 -6.07 -11.18 -2.91
CA LEU A 107 -5.27 -10.97 -1.70
C LEU A 107 -5.84 -11.74 -0.49
N LEU A 108 -7.16 -11.90 -0.37
CA LEU A 108 -7.78 -12.81 0.59
C LEU A 108 -7.37 -14.26 0.33
N GLY A 109 -7.29 -14.67 -0.94
CA GLY A 109 -6.75 -15.97 -1.34
C GLY A 109 -5.31 -16.16 -0.86
N VAL A 110 -4.43 -15.17 -1.08
CA VAL A 110 -3.05 -15.22 -0.58
C VAL A 110 -2.99 -15.29 0.94
N ALA A 111 -3.81 -14.49 1.65
CA ALA A 111 -3.90 -14.55 3.11
C ALA A 111 -4.34 -15.93 3.61
N LEU A 112 -5.26 -16.60 2.90
CA LEU A 112 -5.67 -17.97 3.18
C LEU A 112 -4.53 -18.97 2.94
N ILE A 113 -3.74 -18.82 1.87
CA ILE A 113 -2.53 -19.63 1.65
C ILE A 113 -1.56 -19.45 2.83
N CYS A 114 -1.29 -18.22 3.25
CA CYS A 114 -0.42 -17.94 4.41
C CYS A 114 -0.93 -18.64 5.67
N ALA A 115 -2.23 -18.48 5.98
CA ALA A 115 -2.84 -19.03 7.19
C ALA A 115 -2.82 -20.56 7.19
N THR A 116 -3.13 -21.19 6.05
CA THR A 116 -3.17 -22.66 5.93
C THR A 116 -1.77 -23.27 5.96
N VAL A 117 -0.80 -22.71 5.25
CA VAL A 117 0.60 -23.18 5.26
C VAL A 117 1.25 -22.96 6.64
N TYR A 118 0.89 -21.86 7.32
CA TYR A 118 1.30 -21.63 8.70
C TYR A 118 0.71 -22.68 9.64
N SER A 119 -0.60 -22.94 9.56
CA SER A 119 -1.32 -23.81 10.49
C SER A 119 -1.03 -25.31 10.26
N PHE A 120 -0.86 -25.73 9.01
CA PHE A 120 -0.73 -27.14 8.63
C PHE A 120 0.66 -27.44 8.07
N MET A 121 1.50 -28.12 8.87
CA MET A 121 2.85 -28.49 8.46
C MET A 121 2.87 -29.44 7.24
N SER A 122 1.83 -30.24 7.02
CA SER A 122 1.69 -31.14 5.86
C SER A 122 1.68 -30.39 4.52
N LEU A 123 1.17 -29.15 4.50
CA LEU A 123 1.12 -28.29 3.33
C LEU A 123 2.47 -27.65 2.98
N ARG A 124 3.50 -27.84 3.81
CA ARG A 124 4.86 -27.33 3.58
C ARG A 124 5.74 -28.28 2.77
N SER A 125 5.21 -29.40 2.30
CA SER A 125 5.89 -30.22 1.29
C SER A 125 5.71 -29.57 -0.10
N PRO A 126 6.71 -29.62 -1.01
CA PRO A 126 6.60 -28.98 -2.32
C PRO A 126 5.32 -29.32 -3.11
N PRO A 127 4.91 -30.60 -3.27
CA PRO A 127 3.70 -30.91 -4.04
C PRO A 127 2.42 -30.35 -3.38
N ALA A 128 2.32 -30.40 -2.04
CA ALA A 128 1.15 -29.89 -1.32
C ALA A 128 1.09 -28.36 -1.36
N PHE A 129 2.24 -27.69 -1.24
CA PHE A 129 2.33 -26.24 -1.35
C PHE A 129 1.86 -25.75 -2.72
N TYR A 130 2.42 -26.32 -3.80
CA TYR A 130 2.04 -25.93 -5.17
C TYR A 130 0.59 -26.27 -5.50
N THR A 131 0.07 -27.37 -4.97
CA THR A 131 -1.36 -27.70 -5.10
C THR A 131 -2.24 -26.66 -4.41
N THR A 132 -1.90 -26.26 -3.18
CA THR A 132 -2.62 -25.21 -2.44
C THR A 132 -2.60 -23.89 -3.20
N VAL A 133 -1.42 -23.45 -3.68
CA VAL A 133 -1.28 -22.22 -4.48
C VAL A 133 -2.12 -22.31 -5.76
N PHE A 134 -2.07 -23.44 -6.47
CA PHE A 134 -2.83 -23.64 -7.71
C PHE A 134 -4.34 -23.59 -7.47
N VAL A 135 -4.86 -24.33 -6.49
CA VAL A 135 -6.29 -24.40 -6.20
C VAL A 135 -6.84 -23.02 -5.83
N VAL A 136 -6.11 -22.25 -5.01
CA VAL A 136 -6.54 -20.90 -4.61
C VAL A 136 -6.41 -19.89 -5.76
N SER A 137 -5.41 -20.05 -6.64
CA SER A 137 -5.15 -19.11 -7.75
C SER A 137 -6.02 -19.38 -8.98
N ALA A 138 -6.41 -20.64 -9.22
CA ALA A 138 -7.16 -21.06 -10.40
C ALA A 138 -8.55 -20.40 -10.50
N GLY A 139 -9.10 -19.90 -9.39
CA GLY A 139 -10.34 -19.13 -9.38
C GLY A 139 -10.25 -17.69 -9.89
N ASN A 140 -9.04 -17.16 -10.15
CA ASN A 140 -8.81 -15.72 -10.37
C ASN A 140 -8.21 -15.36 -11.73
N CYS A 141 -8.41 -16.18 -12.77
CA CYS A 141 -7.87 -15.89 -14.10
C CYS A 141 -8.77 -14.89 -14.85
N PHE A 142 -8.52 -13.59 -14.67
CA PHE A 142 -9.17 -12.54 -15.46
C PHE A 142 -8.18 -11.95 -16.46
N LEU A 143 -8.50 -12.14 -17.74
CA LEU A 143 -7.79 -11.52 -18.86
C LEU A 143 -8.35 -10.11 -19.06
N TYR A 144 -7.59 -9.11 -18.65
CA TYR A 144 -7.84 -7.72 -19.02
C TYR A 144 -7.27 -7.43 -20.40
N ASP A 145 -7.92 -6.53 -21.13
CA ASP A 145 -7.44 -6.04 -22.42
C ASP A 145 -6.11 -5.30 -22.20
N CYS A 146 -5.00 -5.97 -22.51
CA CYS A 146 -3.68 -5.55 -22.08
C CYS A 146 -3.08 -4.54 -23.06
N GLN A 147 -2.57 -3.42 -22.54
CA GLN A 147 -1.61 -2.60 -23.26
C GLN A 147 -0.28 -3.33 -23.38
N ILE A 148 -0.13 -4.11 -24.45
CA ILE A 148 1.06 -4.95 -24.70
C ILE A 148 2.36 -4.15 -24.58
N VAL A 149 2.40 -2.91 -25.08
CA VAL A 149 3.61 -2.07 -25.03
C VAL A 149 4.04 -1.75 -23.60
N LEU A 150 3.10 -1.33 -22.74
CA LEU A 150 3.42 -0.97 -21.35
C LEU A 150 3.83 -2.22 -20.54
N VAL A 151 3.16 -3.35 -20.78
CA VAL A 151 3.50 -4.64 -20.14
C VAL A 151 4.89 -5.12 -20.58
N VAL A 152 5.21 -5.03 -21.87
CA VAL A 152 6.55 -5.37 -22.39
C VAL A 152 7.62 -4.48 -21.75
N TYR A 153 7.34 -3.17 -21.63
CA TYR A 153 8.25 -2.25 -20.96
C TYR A 153 8.46 -2.62 -19.48
N TRP A 154 7.41 -2.98 -18.74
CA TRP A 154 7.54 -3.45 -17.36
C TRP A 154 8.32 -4.78 -17.25
N ILE A 155 8.13 -5.70 -18.20
CA ILE A 155 8.94 -6.93 -18.26
C ILE A 155 10.43 -6.58 -18.42
N VAL A 156 10.77 -5.60 -19.27
CA VAL A 156 12.16 -5.12 -19.40
C VAL A 156 12.67 -4.57 -18.07
N CYS A 157 11.89 -3.75 -17.35
CA CYS A 157 12.25 -3.28 -16.02
C CYS A 157 12.49 -4.42 -15.02
N SER A 158 11.63 -5.46 -15.04
CA SER A 158 11.81 -6.66 -14.20
C SER A 158 13.08 -7.44 -14.56
N VAL A 159 13.41 -7.56 -15.84
CA VAL A 159 14.67 -8.18 -16.28
C VAL A 159 15.87 -7.39 -15.76
N VAL A 160 15.85 -6.05 -15.84
CA VAL A 160 16.90 -5.19 -15.27
C VAL A 160 17.01 -5.39 -13.75
N ALA A 161 15.89 -5.50 -13.03
CA ALA A 161 15.89 -5.80 -11.60
C ALA A 161 16.57 -7.15 -11.29
N ILE A 162 16.24 -8.21 -12.03
CA ILE A 162 16.84 -9.54 -11.88
C ILE A 162 18.34 -9.49 -12.21
N LEU A 163 18.74 -8.77 -13.25
CA LEU A 163 20.15 -8.59 -13.58
C LEU A 163 20.91 -7.86 -12.48
N ALA A 164 20.32 -6.83 -11.87
CA ALA A 164 20.92 -6.13 -10.73
C ALA A 164 21.11 -7.08 -9.54
N VAL A 165 20.10 -7.89 -9.20
CA VAL A 165 20.19 -8.88 -8.12
C VAL A 165 21.27 -9.91 -8.41
N THR A 166 21.21 -10.55 -9.58
CA THR A 166 22.15 -11.62 -9.95
C THR A 166 23.60 -11.12 -10.07
N THR A 167 23.79 -9.87 -10.49
CA THR A 167 25.12 -9.25 -10.51
C THR A 167 25.64 -9.04 -9.09
N GLN A 168 24.82 -8.51 -8.18
CA GLN A 168 25.22 -8.32 -6.78
C GLN A 168 25.53 -9.65 -6.08
N VAL A 169 24.71 -10.69 -6.31
CA VAL A 169 24.97 -12.04 -5.80
C VAL A 169 26.32 -12.57 -6.29
N LYS A 170 26.65 -12.35 -7.57
CA LYS A 170 27.95 -12.77 -8.14
C LYS A 170 29.14 -11.98 -7.58
N VAL A 171 28.95 -10.70 -7.24
CA VAL A 171 30.00 -9.89 -6.59
C VAL A 171 30.32 -10.45 -5.20
N GLY A 172 29.34 -11.05 -4.51
CA GLY A 172 29.53 -11.70 -3.22
C GLY A 172 29.68 -10.72 -2.04
N GLU A 173 29.41 -9.44 -2.28
CA GLU A 173 29.40 -8.40 -1.25
C GLU A 173 27.96 -7.96 -0.93
N HIS A 174 27.74 -7.46 0.29
CA HIS A 174 26.46 -6.85 0.65
C HIS A 174 26.21 -5.55 -0.13
N ALA A 175 24.98 -5.38 -0.61
CA ALA A 175 24.59 -4.19 -1.36
C ALA A 175 24.71 -2.92 -0.50
N SER A 176 25.50 -1.97 -0.96
CA SER A 176 25.55 -0.63 -0.35
C SER A 176 24.20 0.08 -0.45
N THR A 177 23.96 1.07 0.42
CA THR A 177 22.73 1.90 0.42
C THR A 177 22.42 2.47 -0.97
N ARG A 178 23.44 2.87 -1.73
CA ARG A 178 23.31 3.39 -3.11
C ARG A 178 22.86 2.33 -4.11
N VAL A 179 23.36 1.10 -4.00
CA VAL A 179 22.98 -0.02 -4.87
C VAL A 179 21.52 -0.41 -4.61
N ARG A 180 21.06 -0.36 -3.35
CA ARG A 180 19.65 -0.60 -3.02
C ARG A 180 18.71 0.39 -3.71
N LYS A 181 19.14 1.63 -3.98
CA LYS A 181 18.34 2.64 -4.70
C LYS A 181 18.08 2.32 -6.17
N TYR A 182 18.71 1.29 -6.75
CA TYR A 182 18.33 0.83 -8.08
C TYR A 182 16.85 0.39 -8.14
N PHE A 183 16.33 -0.23 -7.07
CA PHE A 183 14.93 -0.62 -7.02
C PHE A 183 13.99 0.58 -6.84
N HIS A 184 14.40 1.61 -6.11
CA HIS A 184 13.66 2.88 -6.02
C HIS A 184 13.55 3.56 -7.38
N LEU A 185 14.64 3.61 -8.16
CA LEU A 185 14.63 4.16 -9.51
C LEU A 185 13.82 3.30 -10.49
N LEU A 186 13.88 1.96 -10.36
CA LEU A 186 13.02 1.06 -11.15
C LEU A 186 11.54 1.22 -10.78
N ALA A 187 11.21 1.49 -9.51
CA ALA A 187 9.86 1.79 -9.10
C ALA A 187 9.35 3.08 -9.76
N LEU A 188 10.16 4.14 -9.84
CA LEU A 188 9.82 5.33 -10.63
C LEU A 188 9.56 4.98 -12.10
N ALA A 189 10.44 4.18 -12.69
CA ALA A 189 10.36 3.77 -14.09
C ALA A 189 9.09 2.97 -14.40
N VAL A 190 8.57 2.18 -13.45
CA VAL A 190 7.33 1.40 -13.61
C VAL A 190 6.09 2.23 -13.31
N PHE A 191 6.07 2.92 -12.16
CA PHE A 191 4.87 3.56 -11.63
C PHE A 191 4.54 4.87 -12.33
N ILE A 192 5.52 5.73 -12.67
CA ILE A 192 5.23 7.01 -13.37
C ILE A 192 4.46 6.78 -14.67
N PRO A 193 4.96 5.98 -15.64
CA PRO A 193 4.19 5.75 -16.87
C PRO A 193 2.88 5.00 -16.61
N GLY A 194 2.83 4.13 -15.59
CA GLY A 194 1.58 3.46 -15.20
C GLY A 194 0.50 4.45 -14.74
N ILE A 195 0.83 5.39 -13.85
CA ILE A 195 -0.09 6.42 -13.36
C ILE A 195 -0.55 7.31 -14.51
N LEU A 196 0.39 7.78 -15.33
CA LEU A 196 0.11 8.76 -16.39
C LEU A 196 -0.65 8.15 -17.58
N LEU A 197 -0.36 6.90 -17.94
CA LEU A 197 -0.90 6.28 -19.16
C LEU A 197 -2.08 5.33 -18.88
N ARG A 198 -2.00 4.50 -17.83
CA ARG A 198 -3.00 3.44 -17.55
C ARG A 198 -3.12 3.16 -16.04
N PHE A 199 -3.78 4.08 -15.35
CA PHE A 199 -4.00 3.98 -13.90
C PHE A 199 -4.66 2.65 -13.47
N CYS A 200 -5.80 2.24 -14.06
CA CYS A 200 -6.49 1.02 -13.62
C CYS A 200 -5.60 -0.24 -13.76
N LEU A 201 -4.80 -0.30 -14.83
CA LEU A 201 -3.87 -1.41 -15.05
C LEU A 201 -2.74 -1.41 -14.02
N LEU A 202 -2.15 -0.24 -13.70
CA LEU A 202 -1.14 -0.14 -12.65
C LEU A 202 -1.73 -0.47 -11.27
N TYR A 203 -2.95 0.00 -10.99
CA TYR A 203 -3.67 -0.30 -9.75
C TYR A 203 -3.83 -1.82 -9.57
N LEU A 204 -4.36 -2.52 -10.59
CA LEU A 204 -4.42 -3.99 -10.61
C LEU A 204 -3.03 -4.62 -10.44
N ALA A 205 -2.07 -4.20 -11.26
CA ALA A 205 -0.73 -4.77 -11.27
C ALA A 205 -0.03 -4.62 -9.90
N SER A 206 -0.22 -3.49 -9.21
CA SER A 206 0.38 -3.25 -7.90
C SER A 206 -0.08 -4.26 -6.84
N GLY A 207 -1.38 -4.58 -6.81
CA GLY A 207 -1.92 -5.59 -5.90
C GLY A 207 -1.52 -7.02 -6.30
N VAL A 208 -1.46 -7.32 -7.59
CA VAL A 208 -0.95 -8.62 -8.09
C VAL A 208 0.53 -8.81 -7.73
N VAL A 209 1.35 -7.77 -7.87
CA VAL A 209 2.77 -7.82 -7.49
C VAL A 209 2.91 -7.96 -5.97
N LEU A 210 2.04 -7.35 -5.17
CA LEU A 210 2.01 -7.56 -3.71
C LEU A 210 1.73 -9.03 -3.39
N ALA A 211 0.72 -9.63 -4.02
CA ALA A 211 0.41 -11.05 -3.88
C ALA A 211 1.62 -11.93 -4.26
N LEU A 212 2.27 -11.63 -5.38
CA LEU A 212 3.48 -12.33 -5.82
C LEU A 212 4.62 -12.20 -4.83
N PHE A 213 4.89 -11.01 -4.29
CA PHE A 213 5.95 -10.80 -3.30
C PHE A 213 5.70 -11.62 -2.03
N VAL A 214 4.45 -11.69 -1.55
CA VAL A 214 4.09 -12.52 -0.39
C VAL A 214 4.30 -14.01 -0.69
N ILE A 215 3.89 -14.50 -1.86
CA ILE A 215 4.10 -15.91 -2.25
C ILE A 215 5.59 -16.23 -2.37
N LEU A 216 6.38 -15.38 -3.05
CA LEU A 216 7.82 -15.55 -3.18
C LEU A 216 8.51 -15.54 -1.81
N GLU A 217 8.04 -14.70 -0.90
CA GLU A 217 8.57 -14.64 0.46
C GLU A 217 8.28 -15.93 1.25
N ILE A 218 7.07 -16.48 1.15
CA ILE A 218 6.75 -17.80 1.73
C ILE A 218 7.65 -18.88 1.13
N MET A 219 7.85 -18.86 -0.19
CA MET A 219 8.75 -19.80 -0.86
C MET A 219 10.19 -19.69 -0.35
N ARG A 220 10.68 -18.47 -0.11
CA ARG A 220 12.01 -18.21 0.45
C ARG A 220 12.11 -18.75 1.88
N VAL A 221 11.19 -18.36 2.76
CA VAL A 221 11.18 -18.78 4.18
C VAL A 221 11.10 -20.30 4.31
N LEU A 222 10.29 -20.96 3.47
CA LEU A 222 10.13 -22.41 3.47
C LEU A 222 11.16 -23.16 2.62
N HIS A 223 12.10 -22.46 1.97
CA HIS A 223 13.10 -23.04 1.07
C HIS A 223 12.49 -23.92 -0.05
N MET A 224 11.37 -23.47 -0.63
CA MET A 224 10.61 -24.23 -1.62
C MET A 224 11.32 -24.29 -2.98
N PRO A 225 11.64 -25.48 -3.52
CA PRO A 225 12.28 -25.61 -4.83
C PRO A 225 11.28 -25.28 -5.96
N PRO A 226 11.69 -24.59 -7.05
CA PRO A 226 13.08 -24.34 -7.42
C PRO A 226 13.63 -22.99 -6.95
N LEU A 227 12.79 -22.05 -6.50
CA LEU A 227 13.21 -20.66 -6.29
C LEU A 227 13.70 -20.37 -4.87
N GLY A 228 13.35 -21.17 -3.86
CA GLY A 228 13.57 -20.86 -2.45
C GLY A 228 15.02 -20.51 -2.12
N SER A 229 15.99 -21.29 -2.62
CA SER A 229 17.42 -21.01 -2.43
C SER A 229 17.87 -19.76 -3.19
N VAL A 230 17.45 -19.61 -4.45
CA VAL A 230 17.79 -18.45 -5.29
C VAL A 230 17.27 -17.14 -4.68
N LEU A 231 16.05 -17.17 -4.15
CA LEU A 231 15.45 -16.04 -3.44
C LEU A 231 16.21 -15.74 -2.15
N ASN A 232 16.68 -16.76 -1.43
CA ASN A 232 17.44 -16.55 -0.21
C ASN A 232 18.84 -15.97 -0.47
N GLU A 233 19.52 -16.42 -1.53
CA GLU A 233 20.78 -15.83 -1.99
C GLU A 233 20.60 -14.36 -2.39
N GLY A 234 19.57 -14.07 -3.19
CA GLY A 234 19.20 -12.71 -3.56
C GLY A 234 18.91 -11.83 -2.35
N PHE A 235 18.11 -12.33 -1.39
CA PHE A 235 17.83 -11.63 -0.14
C PHE A 235 19.11 -11.35 0.66
N THR A 236 19.98 -12.35 0.82
CA THR A 236 21.23 -12.22 1.60
C THR A 236 22.17 -11.16 1.00
N ALA A 237 22.17 -11.01 -0.33
CA ALA A 237 22.96 -9.98 -1.00
C ALA A 237 22.46 -8.54 -0.74
N PHE A 238 21.17 -8.37 -0.39
CA PHE A 238 20.53 -7.05 -0.23
C PHE A 238 20.02 -6.74 1.18
N VAL A 239 20.04 -7.72 2.08
CA VAL A 239 19.63 -7.56 3.48
C VAL A 239 20.39 -6.39 4.11
N ASP A 240 19.67 -5.55 4.83
CA ASP A 240 20.21 -4.42 5.56
C ASP A 240 19.74 -4.40 7.01
N GLU A 241 20.14 -3.38 7.76
CA GLU A 241 19.80 -3.21 9.17
C GLU A 241 18.29 -3.17 9.47
N LYS A 242 17.45 -2.88 8.46
CA LYS A 242 15.99 -2.80 8.60
C LYS A 242 15.33 -4.16 8.45
N ASP A 243 15.92 -5.07 7.67
CA ASP A 243 15.45 -6.44 7.49
C ASP A 243 16.02 -7.37 8.57
N CYS A 244 15.56 -7.18 9.80
CA CYS A 244 15.88 -8.06 10.91
C CYS A 244 14.96 -9.31 10.92
N GLY A 245 15.45 -10.43 11.46
CA GLY A 245 14.62 -11.63 11.67
C GLY A 245 14.37 -12.44 10.40
N THR A 246 13.15 -12.99 10.27
CA THR A 246 12.84 -14.01 9.25
C THR A 246 12.36 -13.41 7.94
N LEU A 247 11.58 -12.33 7.98
CA LEU A 247 10.90 -11.75 6.82
C LEU A 247 11.75 -10.70 6.08
N ALA A 248 11.63 -10.68 4.75
CA ALA A 248 12.18 -9.65 3.88
C ALA A 248 11.14 -8.54 3.67
N LEU A 249 11.14 -7.53 4.55
CA LEU A 249 10.12 -6.49 4.58
C LEU A 249 10.47 -5.29 3.70
N THR A 250 11.75 -4.96 3.52
CA THR A 250 12.15 -3.80 2.71
C THR A 250 11.57 -3.81 1.28
N PRO A 251 11.59 -4.93 0.52
CA PRO A 251 10.97 -4.97 -0.80
C PRO A 251 9.45 -4.81 -0.76
N LEU A 252 8.79 -5.37 0.26
CA LEU A 252 7.34 -5.21 0.48
C LEU A 252 7.01 -3.76 0.82
N TYR A 253 7.77 -3.12 1.71
CA TYR A 253 7.55 -1.73 2.09
C TYR A 253 7.83 -0.75 0.96
N LEU A 254 8.82 -1.01 0.10
CA LEU A 254 9.01 -0.18 -1.09
C LEU A 254 7.79 -0.25 -2.02
N LEU A 255 7.29 -1.47 -2.30
CA LEU A 255 6.10 -1.65 -3.12
C LEU A 255 4.87 -0.99 -2.50
N VAL A 256 4.63 -1.22 -1.21
CA VAL A 256 3.52 -0.62 -0.46
C VAL A 256 3.64 0.89 -0.45
N GLY A 257 4.82 1.46 -0.18
CA GLY A 257 5.05 2.90 -0.21
C GLY A 257 4.72 3.55 -1.54
N CYS A 258 5.09 2.92 -2.66
CA CYS A 258 4.75 3.41 -3.99
C CYS A 258 3.27 3.23 -4.35
N SER A 259 2.61 2.17 -3.84
CA SER A 259 1.25 1.80 -4.23
C SER A 259 0.17 2.36 -3.31
N LEU A 260 0.52 2.71 -2.07
CA LEU A 260 -0.41 3.18 -1.04
C LEU A 260 -1.25 4.39 -1.48
N PRO A 261 -0.71 5.41 -2.17
CA PRO A 261 -1.53 6.50 -2.69
C PRO A 261 -2.58 6.01 -3.70
N LEU A 262 -2.26 4.99 -4.49
CA LEU A 262 -3.19 4.38 -5.44
C LEU A 262 -4.31 3.63 -4.71
N TRP A 263 -3.98 2.94 -3.61
CA TRP A 263 -4.92 2.15 -2.82
C TRP A 263 -5.84 2.97 -1.91
N LEU A 264 -5.39 4.15 -1.46
CA LEU A 264 -6.16 5.03 -0.58
C LEU A 264 -6.98 6.08 -1.33
N HIS A 265 -6.68 6.35 -2.60
CA HIS A 265 -7.35 7.42 -3.34
C HIS A 265 -8.86 7.13 -3.49
N PRO A 266 -9.75 8.10 -3.17
CA PRO A 266 -11.19 7.88 -3.24
C PRO A 266 -11.67 7.45 -4.63
N LEU A 267 -12.56 6.46 -4.65
CA LEU A 267 -13.19 5.96 -5.87
C LEU A 267 -13.98 7.10 -6.56
N GLY A 268 -13.74 7.32 -7.86
CA GLY A 268 -14.52 8.25 -8.69
C GLY A 268 -13.87 9.61 -8.98
N GLN A 269 -12.71 9.94 -8.43
CA GLN A 269 -11.94 11.15 -8.76
C GLN A 269 -10.64 10.83 -9.51
N TRP A 270 -10.75 10.37 -10.75
CA TRP A 270 -9.61 9.84 -11.50
C TRP A 270 -8.89 10.91 -12.32
N GLY A 271 -7.57 10.94 -12.18
CA GLY A 271 -6.67 11.80 -12.94
C GLY A 271 -5.28 11.78 -12.30
N PRO A 272 -4.22 12.12 -13.05
CA PRO A 272 -2.89 12.23 -12.49
C PRO A 272 -2.86 13.43 -11.53
N THR A 273 -3.03 13.18 -10.23
CA THR A 273 -2.87 14.17 -9.18
C THR A 273 -1.53 14.01 -8.51
N LEU A 274 -1.03 15.10 -7.92
CA LEU A 274 0.27 15.09 -7.24
C LEU A 274 0.31 14.11 -6.07
N HIS A 275 -0.83 13.93 -5.41
CA HIS A 275 -1.04 13.03 -4.28
C HIS A 275 -0.77 11.57 -4.63
N LEU A 276 -1.17 11.13 -5.83
CA LEU A 276 -0.90 9.77 -6.32
C LEU A 276 0.60 9.50 -6.51
N LEU A 277 1.40 10.55 -6.67
CA LEU A 277 2.85 10.48 -6.80
C LEU A 277 3.58 10.60 -5.45
N SER A 278 2.89 10.73 -4.32
CA SER A 278 3.52 11.02 -3.03
C SER A 278 4.58 10.00 -2.63
N GLY A 279 4.32 8.70 -2.83
CA GLY A 279 5.30 7.65 -2.58
C GLY A 279 6.49 7.72 -3.54
N LEU A 280 6.24 7.98 -4.82
CA LEU A 280 7.30 8.12 -5.81
C LEU A 280 8.20 9.33 -5.52
N LEU A 281 7.61 10.45 -5.12
CA LEU A 281 8.35 11.65 -4.73
C LEU A 281 9.15 11.40 -3.45
N ALA A 282 8.53 10.88 -2.40
CA ALA A 282 9.17 10.70 -1.10
C ALA A 282 10.31 9.67 -1.15
N VAL A 283 10.03 8.44 -1.60
CA VAL A 283 11.01 7.33 -1.53
C VAL A 283 11.78 7.15 -2.84
N GLY A 284 11.11 7.31 -3.98
CA GLY A 284 11.73 7.13 -5.29
C GLY A 284 12.73 8.25 -5.60
N VAL A 285 12.30 9.51 -5.48
CA VAL A 285 13.11 10.69 -5.82
C VAL A 285 13.88 11.20 -4.61
N GLY A 286 13.16 11.56 -3.54
CA GLY A 286 13.69 12.26 -2.38
C GLY A 286 14.73 11.45 -1.62
N ASP A 287 14.34 10.28 -1.11
CA ASP A 287 15.22 9.36 -0.36
C ASP A 287 16.41 8.88 -1.21
N THR A 288 16.21 8.61 -2.51
CA THR A 288 17.33 8.31 -3.43
C THR A 288 18.32 9.47 -3.51
N ALA A 289 17.84 10.70 -3.74
CA ALA A 289 18.70 11.88 -3.81
C ALA A 289 19.41 12.15 -2.46
N ALA A 290 18.69 12.01 -1.35
CA ALA A 290 19.24 12.17 0.00
C ALA A 290 20.35 11.16 0.27
N SER A 291 20.16 9.89 -0.09
CA SER A 291 21.13 8.83 0.11
C SER A 291 22.37 9.01 -0.77
N VAL A 292 22.20 9.36 -2.05
CA VAL A 292 23.32 9.54 -2.99
C VAL A 292 24.12 10.80 -2.66
N VAL A 293 23.46 11.93 -2.40
CA VAL A 293 24.15 13.19 -2.09
C VAL A 293 24.68 13.18 -0.66
N GLY A 294 23.90 12.76 0.32
CA GLY A 294 24.30 12.72 1.72
C GLY A 294 25.50 11.79 1.96
N SER A 295 25.54 10.61 1.32
CA SER A 295 26.70 9.70 1.45
C SER A 295 27.97 10.19 0.75
N ARG A 296 27.87 11.10 -0.24
CA ARG A 296 29.01 11.56 -1.04
C ARG A 296 29.52 12.95 -0.66
N TYR A 297 28.61 13.83 -0.25
CA TYR A 297 28.86 15.26 -0.04
C TYR A 297 28.34 15.76 1.31
N GLY A 298 27.78 14.89 2.15
CA GLY A 298 27.28 15.27 3.46
C GLY A 298 28.41 15.55 4.44
N HIS A 299 28.42 16.74 5.02
CA HIS A 299 29.38 17.14 6.04
C HIS A 299 28.70 17.51 7.36
N TYR A 300 27.49 18.09 7.29
CA TYR A 300 26.79 18.58 8.47
C TYR A 300 25.59 17.71 8.82
N ASN A 301 25.68 17.00 9.93
CA ASN A 301 24.59 16.19 10.45
C ASN A 301 23.51 17.04 11.15
N TRP A 302 22.26 16.59 11.06
CA TRP A 302 21.21 17.10 11.93
C TRP A 302 21.52 16.74 13.39
N PRO A 303 21.17 17.60 14.38
CA PRO A 303 21.33 17.27 15.78
C PRO A 303 20.62 15.96 16.12
N GLU A 304 21.32 15.06 16.80
CA GLU A 304 20.81 13.74 17.23
C GLU A 304 20.42 12.80 16.07
N SER A 305 20.94 13.02 14.86
CA SER A 305 20.62 12.19 13.69
C SER A 305 21.86 11.92 12.83
N ASN A 306 21.91 10.73 12.24
CA ASN A 306 22.95 10.36 11.28
C ASN A 306 22.68 10.93 9.87
N LYS A 307 21.56 11.63 9.69
CA LYS A 307 21.17 12.26 8.42
C LYS A 307 21.85 13.62 8.27
N THR A 308 22.30 13.92 7.06
CA THR A 308 23.01 15.15 6.72
C THR A 308 22.08 16.22 6.18
N ILE A 309 22.32 17.49 6.51
CA ILE A 309 21.57 18.66 6.01
C ILE A 309 21.65 18.71 4.48
N GLU A 310 22.80 18.41 3.89
CA GLU A 310 23.00 18.37 2.44
C GLU A 310 22.12 17.30 1.77
N GLY A 311 22.01 16.13 2.41
CA GLY A 311 21.08 15.08 1.99
C GLY A 311 19.62 15.53 2.04
N THR A 312 19.21 16.23 3.11
CA THR A 312 17.86 16.80 3.21
C THR A 312 17.59 17.86 2.14
N LEU A 313 18.57 18.73 1.86
CA LEU A 313 18.44 19.72 0.78
C LEU A 313 18.33 19.06 -0.59
N ALA A 314 19.12 18.01 -0.85
CA ALA A 314 19.00 17.22 -2.09
C ALA A 314 17.63 16.55 -2.22
N CYS A 315 17.09 16.02 -1.13
CA CYS A 315 15.74 15.47 -1.06
C CYS A 315 14.67 16.48 -1.49
N ILE A 316 14.73 17.70 -0.94
CA ILE A 316 13.77 18.77 -1.22
C ILE A 316 13.90 19.24 -2.67
N ILE A 317 15.12 19.58 -3.11
CA ILE A 317 15.36 20.14 -4.44
C ILE A 317 14.98 19.15 -5.53
N SER A 318 15.37 17.88 -5.40
CA SER A 318 15.06 16.86 -6.41
C SER A 318 13.56 16.64 -6.59
N GLN A 319 12.80 16.57 -5.50
CA GLN A 319 11.34 16.42 -5.56
C GLN A 319 10.68 17.65 -6.21
N LEU A 320 11.08 18.87 -5.83
CA LEU A 320 10.55 20.10 -6.44
C LEU A 320 10.85 20.18 -7.94
N VAL A 321 12.04 19.76 -8.36
CA VAL A 321 12.40 19.68 -9.79
C VAL A 321 11.49 18.70 -10.53
N VAL A 322 11.22 17.53 -9.95
CA VAL A 322 10.31 16.55 -10.58
C VAL A 322 8.89 17.11 -10.69
N VAL A 323 8.36 17.76 -9.64
CA VAL A 323 7.05 18.41 -9.69
C VAL A 323 7.00 19.50 -10.77
N MET A 324 8.06 20.31 -10.89
CA MET A 324 8.16 21.34 -11.92
C MET A 324 8.20 20.74 -13.33
N VAL A 325 8.98 19.68 -13.55
CA VAL A 325 9.03 18.99 -14.85
C VAL A 325 7.66 18.43 -15.21
N LEU A 326 6.96 17.78 -14.28
CA LEU A 326 5.61 17.25 -14.52
C LEU A 326 4.59 18.35 -14.83
N ALA A 327 4.70 19.52 -14.19
CA ALA A 327 3.86 20.67 -14.49
C ALA A 327 4.16 21.26 -15.88
N ILE A 328 5.44 21.37 -16.28
CA ILE A 328 5.85 21.86 -17.61
C ILE A 328 5.37 20.91 -18.72
N LEU A 329 5.42 19.60 -18.48
CA LEU A 329 4.94 18.59 -19.42
C LEU A 329 3.40 18.51 -19.49
N GLY A 330 2.69 19.27 -18.67
CA GLY A 330 1.22 19.30 -18.66
C GLY A 330 0.58 18.11 -17.95
N PHE A 331 1.34 17.33 -17.18
CA PHE A 331 0.80 16.23 -16.37
C PHE A 331 0.24 16.69 -15.02
N MET A 332 0.67 17.86 -14.53
CA MET A 332 0.25 18.44 -13.25
C MET A 332 -0.19 19.89 -13.43
N GLU A 333 -1.01 20.38 -12.50
CA GLU A 333 -1.46 21.77 -12.50
C GLU A 333 -0.28 22.74 -12.32
N ASN A 334 -0.05 23.60 -13.32
CA ASN A 334 0.97 24.64 -13.31
C ASN A 334 0.43 25.93 -12.66
N SER A 335 0.12 25.87 -11.36
CA SER A 335 -0.35 27.03 -10.59
C SER A 335 0.51 27.26 -9.35
N LEU A 336 0.64 28.53 -8.95
CA LEU A 336 1.39 28.89 -7.74
C LEU A 336 0.84 28.15 -6.50
N GLY A 337 -0.49 27.99 -6.42
CA GLY A 337 -1.14 27.24 -5.35
C GLY A 337 -0.68 25.79 -5.30
N SER A 338 -0.67 25.09 -6.44
CA SER A 338 -0.20 23.70 -6.55
C SER A 338 1.28 23.56 -6.10
N PHE A 339 2.15 24.46 -6.57
CA PHE A 339 3.56 24.46 -6.16
C PHE A 339 3.77 24.75 -4.67
N LEU A 340 3.01 25.66 -4.07
CA LEU A 340 3.07 25.93 -2.63
C LEU A 340 2.66 24.70 -1.83
N LYS A 341 1.56 24.03 -2.22
CA LYS A 341 1.10 22.79 -1.56
C LYS A 341 2.16 21.70 -1.63
N ALA A 342 2.75 21.50 -2.80
CA ALA A 342 3.84 20.56 -3.02
C ALA A 342 5.05 20.89 -2.12
N THR A 343 5.44 22.17 -2.07
CA THR A 343 6.60 22.63 -1.29
C THR A 343 6.39 22.38 0.20
N ILE A 344 5.21 22.72 0.75
CA ILE A 344 4.89 22.48 2.16
C ILE A 344 4.98 20.99 2.49
N ALA A 345 4.38 20.13 1.65
CA ALA A 345 4.40 18.68 1.88
C ALA A 345 5.81 18.08 1.79
N ILE A 346 6.59 18.48 0.78
CA ILE A 346 7.96 18.01 0.56
C ILE A 346 8.88 18.45 1.69
N VAL A 347 8.84 19.72 2.09
CA VAL A 347 9.66 20.25 3.18
C VAL A 347 9.27 19.59 4.50
N GLY A 348 7.96 19.51 4.80
CA GLY A 348 7.46 18.86 6.00
C GLY A 348 7.92 17.41 6.12
N THR A 349 7.76 16.63 5.05
CA THR A 349 8.20 15.22 5.05
C THR A 349 9.73 15.09 5.14
N SER A 350 10.48 15.95 4.47
CA SER A 350 11.95 15.92 4.52
C SER A 350 12.50 16.27 5.92
N LEU A 351 11.82 17.13 6.67
CA LEU A 351 12.16 17.43 8.06
C LEU A 351 11.81 16.28 9.00
N VAL A 352 10.69 15.58 8.76
CA VAL A 352 10.37 14.36 9.50
C VAL A 352 11.44 13.30 9.27
N GLU A 353 11.83 13.04 8.02
CA GLU A 353 12.90 12.11 7.66
C GLU A 353 14.25 12.46 8.32
N ALA A 354 14.56 13.75 8.43
CA ALA A 354 15.79 14.21 9.08
C ALA A 354 15.84 13.87 10.59
N LYS A 355 14.67 13.68 11.22
CA LYS A 355 14.51 13.55 12.68
C LYS A 355 13.94 12.21 13.13
N THR A 356 13.64 11.30 12.20
CA THR A 356 13.08 9.99 12.52
C THR A 356 13.98 8.88 12.02
N ASP A 357 14.02 7.79 12.78
CA ASP A 357 14.62 6.52 12.38
C ASP A 357 13.56 5.51 11.91
N GLN A 358 12.32 5.98 11.66
CA GLN A 358 11.25 5.14 11.14
C GLN A 358 11.59 4.57 9.76
N VAL A 359 10.89 3.50 9.38
CA VAL A 359 11.04 2.91 8.05
C VAL A 359 10.49 3.84 6.99
N ASP A 360 11.44 4.57 6.39
CA ASP A 360 11.29 5.52 5.29
C ASP A 360 10.35 5.04 4.18
N ASN A 361 10.49 3.78 3.77
CA ASN A 361 9.69 3.19 2.70
C ASN A 361 8.18 3.13 3.01
N LEU A 362 7.76 3.18 4.28
CA LEU A 362 6.35 3.14 4.68
C LEU A 362 5.86 4.49 5.21
N ALA A 363 6.64 5.13 6.09
CA ALA A 363 6.22 6.34 6.78
C ALA A 363 6.19 7.57 5.86
N LEU A 364 7.24 7.81 5.06
CA LEU A 364 7.35 9.03 4.25
C LEU A 364 6.29 9.12 3.14
N PRO A 365 5.97 8.04 2.40
CA PRO A 365 4.87 8.06 1.43
C PRO A 365 3.54 8.44 2.05
N LEU A 366 3.21 7.87 3.23
CA LEU A 366 1.97 8.12 3.94
C LEU A 366 1.89 9.57 4.44
N ILE A 367 2.96 10.08 5.04
CA ILE A 367 3.03 11.47 5.51
C ILE A 367 2.89 12.45 4.34
N THR A 368 3.62 12.21 3.25
CA THR A 368 3.54 13.05 2.04
C THR A 368 2.13 13.03 1.46
N TYR A 369 1.51 11.85 1.40
CA TYR A 369 0.13 11.69 0.92
C TYR A 369 -0.85 12.51 1.78
N ILE A 370 -0.80 12.35 3.11
CA ILE A 370 -1.69 13.06 4.04
C ILE A 370 -1.49 14.57 3.92
N LEU A 371 -0.25 15.05 3.88
CA LEU A 371 0.04 16.48 3.77
C LEU A 371 -0.50 17.05 2.46
N LEU A 372 -0.37 16.33 1.35
CA LEU A 372 -0.95 16.78 0.09
C LEU A 372 -2.49 16.78 0.19
N VAL A 373 -3.11 15.70 0.69
CA VAL A 373 -4.59 15.53 0.68
C VAL A 373 -5.26 16.54 1.62
N ALA A 374 -4.64 16.83 2.77
CA ALA A 374 -5.17 17.83 3.69
C ALA A 374 -5.25 19.25 3.09
N GLN A 375 -4.59 19.48 1.95
CA GLN A 375 -4.55 20.76 1.24
C GLN A 375 -5.38 20.76 -0.06
N SER A 376 -5.95 19.63 -0.49
CA SER A 376 -6.86 19.56 -1.64
C SER A 376 -8.26 19.98 -1.22
#